data_AF-A0A2V9WAJ5-F1
#
_entry.id   AF-A0A2V9WAJ5-F1
#
_cell.length_a   1.000
_cell.length_b   1.000
_cell.length_c   1.000
_cell.angle_alpha   90.00
_cell.angle_beta   90.00
_cell.angle_gamma   90.00
#
_symmetry.space_group_name_H-M   'P 1'
#
loop_
_entity.id
_entity.type
_entity.pdbx_description
1 polymer ?
#
loop_
_entity_poly.entity_id
_entity_poly.type
_entity_poly.pdbx_seq_one_letter_code
_entity_poly.pdbx_strand_id
1 'polypeptide(L)'
;RTKLDRAGIRCVSYYTATIKEDQDLENAVRFARLLGSSNVTGDATGSILNRIDRRFTQEQLTFGIHNHYFKGEKFAYESPEDVLNALAGLSRSVGATADVGHFASCGHDPVDAVRKLGSRLILVHLKDIEAAGGEVNVLLGRGISKISAVMHELHRQNFAGLVAVEYEKEGDVNDDMRQDMEFARRLA
;
A
#
# COMPACT_ATOMS: atom_id res chain seq x y z
N ARG A 1 -6.64 11.35 16.80
CA ARG A 1 -6.33 10.18 17.67
C ARG A 1 -7.49 9.73 18.56
N THR A 2 -8.00 10.56 19.48
CA THR A 2 -8.97 10.15 20.54
C THR A 2 -10.19 9.34 20.08
N LYS A 3 -10.79 9.64 18.93
CA LYS A 3 -11.93 8.86 18.41
C LYS A 3 -11.54 7.41 18.09
N LEU A 4 -10.36 7.20 17.52
CA LEU A 4 -9.84 5.86 17.20
C LEU A 4 -9.50 5.08 18.47
N ASP A 5 -8.84 5.73 19.44
CA ASP A 5 -8.49 5.09 20.71
C ASP A 5 -9.75 4.62 21.47
N ARG A 6 -10.81 5.44 21.49
CA ARG A 6 -12.11 5.07 22.10
C ARG A 6 -12.79 3.90 21.40
N ALA A 7 -12.52 3.72 20.11
CA ALA A 7 -13.02 2.59 19.33
C ALA A 7 -12.10 1.36 19.39
N GLY A 8 -10.98 1.43 20.12
CA GLY A 8 -9.98 0.35 20.16
C GLY A 8 -9.22 0.16 18.83
N ILE A 9 -9.18 1.19 17.98
CA ILE A 9 -8.54 1.14 16.66
C ILE A 9 -7.21 1.90 16.71
N ARG A 10 -6.14 1.25 16.25
CA ARG A 10 -4.83 1.90 16.06
C ARG A 10 -4.66 2.30 14.59
N CYS A 11 -4.38 3.57 14.34
CA CYS A 11 -4.02 4.05 13.00
C CYS A 11 -2.57 3.67 12.70
N VAL A 12 -2.34 2.48 12.15
CA VAL A 12 -0.99 2.01 11.79
C VAL A 12 -0.39 2.85 10.67
N SER A 13 -1.23 3.20 9.69
CA SER A 13 -0.88 3.96 8.51
C SER A 13 -2.02 4.87 8.06
N TYR A 14 -1.72 5.92 7.32
CA TYR A 14 -2.69 6.71 6.56
C TYR A 14 -2.12 7.12 5.20
N TYR A 15 -3.00 7.38 4.23
CA TYR A 15 -2.63 7.81 2.88
C TYR A 15 -2.51 9.34 2.81
N THR A 16 -1.38 9.84 2.33
CA THR A 16 -1.05 11.28 2.27
C THR A 16 -1.17 11.89 0.88
N ALA A 17 -1.61 11.12 -0.11
CA ALA A 17 -1.53 11.46 -1.53
C ALA A 17 -0.07 11.72 -1.98
N THR A 18 0.11 12.50 -3.06
CA THR A 18 1.42 12.78 -3.62
C THR A 18 2.18 13.83 -2.81
N ILE A 19 3.39 13.52 -2.36
CA ILE A 19 4.33 14.51 -1.78
C ILE A 19 5.14 15.13 -2.91
N LYS A 20 4.88 16.40 -3.23
CA LYS A 20 5.54 17.14 -4.33
C LYS A 20 6.55 18.14 -3.81
N GLU A 21 6.28 18.72 -2.65
CA GLU A 21 7.09 19.78 -2.06
C GLU A 21 7.20 19.66 -0.54
N ASP A 22 7.93 20.60 0.07
CA ASP A 22 8.24 20.57 1.50
C ASP A 22 7.01 20.73 2.36
N GLN A 23 6.07 21.55 1.91
CA GLN A 23 4.84 21.74 2.64
C GLN A 23 4.04 20.44 2.74
N ASP A 24 4.04 19.60 1.69
CA ASP A 24 3.42 18.28 1.71
C ASP A 24 4.14 17.34 2.67
N LEU A 25 5.48 17.33 2.65
CA LEU A 25 6.29 16.50 3.54
C LEU A 25 6.09 16.88 5.02
N GLU A 26 6.08 18.18 5.34
CA GLU A 26 5.80 18.64 6.70
C GLU A 26 4.38 18.27 7.14
N ASN A 27 3.40 18.40 6.25
CA ASN A 27 2.03 17.98 6.53
C ASN A 27 1.95 16.47 6.78
N ALA A 28 2.68 15.66 6.00
CA ALA A 28 2.70 14.22 6.17
C ALA A 28 3.24 13.83 7.57
N VAL A 29 4.40 14.35 7.96
CA VAL A 29 4.97 14.10 9.30
C VAL A 29 4.04 14.60 10.40
N ARG A 30 3.43 15.78 10.22
CA ARG A 30 2.49 16.35 11.20
C ARG A 30 1.27 15.47 11.39
N PHE A 31 0.65 14.99 10.31
CA PHE A 31 -0.54 14.14 10.39
C PHE A 31 -0.22 12.75 10.94
N ALA A 32 0.93 12.16 10.59
CA ALA A 32 1.40 10.92 11.20
C ALA A 32 1.43 11.03 12.73
N ARG A 33 2.01 12.11 13.27
CA ARG A 33 2.06 12.37 14.72
C ARG A 33 0.67 12.58 15.33
N LEU A 34 -0.21 13.34 14.68
CA LEU A 34 -1.58 13.59 15.15
C LEU A 34 -2.45 12.34 15.17
N LEU A 35 -2.21 11.40 14.25
CA LEU A 35 -2.89 10.11 14.18
C LEU A 35 -2.23 9.06 15.08
N GLY A 36 -0.97 9.26 15.46
CA GLY A 36 -0.16 8.27 16.18
C GLY A 36 0.29 7.12 15.27
N SER A 37 0.43 7.39 13.97
CA SER A 37 0.85 6.42 12.96
C SER A 37 2.37 6.34 12.86
N SER A 38 2.86 5.13 12.64
CA SER A 38 4.28 4.86 12.40
C SER A 38 4.62 4.77 10.91
N ASN A 39 3.60 4.64 10.05
CA ASN A 39 3.75 4.59 8.59
C ASN A 39 2.89 5.66 7.90
N VAL A 40 3.35 6.11 6.74
CA VAL A 40 2.58 6.93 5.79
C VAL A 40 2.65 6.26 4.42
N THR A 41 1.52 6.20 3.71
CA THR A 41 1.48 5.72 2.32
C THR A 41 1.13 6.88 1.40
N GLY A 42 1.60 6.83 0.16
CA GLY A 42 1.43 7.90 -0.83
C GLY A 42 2.33 7.66 -2.01
N ASP A 43 2.49 8.65 -2.86
CA ASP A 43 3.45 8.61 -3.96
C ASP A 43 4.33 9.87 -3.96
N ALA A 44 5.50 9.78 -4.57
CA ALA A 44 6.43 10.89 -4.72
C ALA A 44 7.46 10.51 -5.78
N THR A 45 7.88 11.44 -6.63
CA THR A 45 8.83 11.15 -7.73
C THR A 45 10.02 12.10 -7.72
N GLY A 46 11.17 11.61 -8.19
CA GLY A 46 12.37 12.43 -8.33
C GLY A 46 13.07 12.78 -7.02
N SER A 47 13.66 13.97 -6.95
CA SER A 47 14.61 14.33 -5.89
C SER A 47 13.99 14.47 -4.49
N ILE A 48 12.68 14.70 -4.39
CA ILE A 48 11.95 14.80 -3.12
C ILE A 48 12.03 13.49 -2.31
N LEU A 49 12.18 12.33 -2.97
CA LEU A 49 12.36 11.03 -2.31
C LEU A 49 13.56 10.99 -1.36
N ASN A 50 14.66 11.66 -1.72
CA ASN A 50 15.84 11.76 -0.83
C ASN A 50 15.57 12.60 0.43
N ARG A 51 14.60 13.51 0.36
CA ARG A 51 14.19 14.36 1.48
C ARG A 51 13.19 13.64 2.36
N ILE A 52 12.24 12.93 1.76
CA ILE A 52 11.35 11.99 2.44
C ILE A 52 12.20 10.99 3.22
N ASP A 53 13.17 10.35 2.58
CA ASP A 53 14.04 9.34 3.22
C ASP A 53 14.76 9.88 4.46
N ARG A 54 15.44 11.02 4.32
CA ARG A 54 16.11 11.68 5.44
C ARG A 54 15.15 12.03 6.57
N ARG A 55 14.01 12.65 6.24
CA ARG A 55 13.07 13.12 7.24
C ARG A 55 12.38 11.96 7.96
N PHE A 56 11.88 10.96 7.22
CA PHE A 56 11.21 9.81 7.82
C PHE A 56 12.17 8.98 8.68
N THR A 57 13.42 8.83 8.26
CA THR A 57 14.46 8.17 9.09
C THR A 57 14.69 8.92 10.41
N GLN A 58 14.82 10.25 10.37
CA GLN A 58 15.00 11.07 11.59
C GLN A 58 13.81 10.97 12.54
N GLU A 59 12.61 10.85 11.99
CA GLU A 59 11.34 10.79 12.73
C GLU A 59 10.98 9.37 13.18
N GLN A 60 11.78 8.37 12.81
CA GLN A 60 11.48 6.94 13.02
C GLN A 60 10.11 6.55 12.42
N LEU A 61 9.80 7.13 11.27
CA LEU A 61 8.61 6.84 10.46
C LEU A 61 9.01 6.05 9.21
N THR A 62 8.04 5.36 8.62
CA THR A 62 8.19 4.73 7.31
C THR A 62 7.29 5.38 6.26
N PHE A 63 7.77 5.49 5.03
CA PHE A 63 7.02 5.94 3.86
C PHE A 63 6.94 4.83 2.82
N GLY A 64 5.74 4.41 2.45
CA GLY A 64 5.53 3.41 1.40
C GLY A 64 4.99 4.05 0.12
N ILE A 65 5.78 3.96 -0.96
CA ILE A 65 5.38 4.35 -2.32
C ILE A 65 4.26 3.41 -2.78
N HIS A 66 3.08 3.97 -3.05
CA HIS A 66 1.91 3.27 -3.53
C HIS A 66 1.91 3.17 -5.06
N ASN A 67 1.82 1.95 -5.59
CA ASN A 67 1.58 1.73 -7.01
C ASN A 67 0.09 1.95 -7.34
N HIS A 68 -0.20 2.47 -8.53
CA HIS A 68 -1.55 2.88 -8.91
C HIS A 68 -1.91 2.41 -10.31
N TYR A 69 -3.22 2.26 -10.54
CA TYR A 69 -3.79 2.04 -11.85
C TYR A 69 -5.13 2.74 -11.98
N PHE A 70 -5.27 3.54 -13.04
CA PHE A 70 -6.56 4.02 -13.56
C PHE A 70 -6.52 3.93 -15.09
N LYS A 71 -7.63 3.50 -15.68
CA LYS A 71 -7.80 3.24 -17.09
C LYS A 71 -7.66 4.54 -17.88
N GLY A 72 -6.65 4.58 -18.74
CA GLY A 72 -6.37 5.76 -19.58
C GLY A 72 -5.45 6.79 -18.90
N GLU A 73 -4.99 6.51 -17.69
CA GLU A 73 -3.98 7.32 -16.99
C GLU A 73 -2.66 6.55 -16.91
N LYS A 74 -1.55 7.30 -16.89
CA LYS A 74 -0.21 6.74 -16.74
C LYS A 74 0.37 7.17 -15.41
N PHE A 75 0.77 6.21 -14.59
CA PHE A 75 1.43 6.45 -13.32
C PHE A 75 2.94 6.21 -13.40
N ALA A 76 3.66 6.84 -12.48
CA ALA A 76 5.09 6.62 -12.31
C ALA A 76 5.41 5.20 -11.79
N TYR A 77 4.45 4.57 -11.12
CA TYR A 77 4.60 3.29 -10.40
C TYR A 77 3.47 2.34 -10.79
N GLU A 78 3.68 1.58 -11.87
CA GLU A 78 2.74 0.57 -12.36
C GLU A 78 3.29 -0.85 -12.21
N SER A 79 4.62 -0.98 -12.11
CA SER A 79 5.33 -2.25 -11.96
C SER A 79 6.17 -2.30 -10.67
N PRO A 80 6.49 -3.50 -10.14
CA PRO A 80 7.42 -3.63 -9.02
C PRO A 80 8.82 -3.10 -9.38
N GLU A 81 9.23 -3.15 -10.65
CA GLU A 81 10.49 -2.59 -11.13
C GLU A 81 10.51 -1.06 -11.03
N ASP A 82 9.42 -0.37 -11.39
CA ASP A 82 9.33 1.09 -11.26
C ASP A 82 9.55 1.53 -9.81
N VAL A 83 8.89 0.82 -8.88
CA VAL A 83 9.04 1.06 -7.45
C VAL A 83 10.47 0.77 -7.00
N LEU A 84 11.04 -0.39 -7.34
CA LEU A 84 12.41 -0.75 -6.97
C LEU A 84 13.45 0.25 -7.49
N ASN A 85 13.27 0.74 -8.71
CA ASN A 85 14.12 1.75 -9.32
C ASN A 85 14.06 3.08 -8.54
N ALA A 86 12.87 3.53 -8.13
CA ALA A 86 12.73 4.73 -7.31
C ALA A 86 13.30 4.58 -5.89
N LEU A 87 13.30 3.34 -5.36
CA LEU A 87 13.88 3.02 -4.05
C LEU A 87 15.40 2.82 -4.07
N ALA A 88 16.03 2.83 -5.25
CA ALA A 88 17.46 2.63 -5.38
C ALA A 88 18.24 3.74 -4.65
N GLY A 89 19.13 3.36 -3.74
CA GLY A 89 19.92 4.30 -2.93
C GLY A 89 19.21 4.88 -1.70
N LEU A 90 17.90 4.66 -1.51
CA LEU A 90 17.17 5.10 -0.32
C LEU A 90 17.31 4.09 0.84
N SER A 91 17.20 4.60 2.06
CA SER A 91 17.20 3.78 3.28
C SER A 91 15.98 2.84 3.38
N ARG A 92 15.90 2.04 4.45
CA ARG A 92 14.74 1.16 4.72
C ARG A 92 13.51 1.91 5.26
N SER A 93 13.66 3.18 5.61
CA SER A 93 12.52 4.04 5.99
C SER A 93 11.63 4.36 4.79
N VAL A 94 12.12 4.17 3.56
CA VAL A 94 11.33 4.31 2.34
C VAL A 94 11.25 2.98 1.61
N GLY A 95 10.05 2.58 1.21
CA GLY A 95 9.77 1.29 0.63
C GLY A 95 8.49 1.29 -0.18
N ALA A 96 7.91 0.11 -0.38
CA ALA A 96 6.71 -0.09 -1.18
C ALA A 96 5.47 -0.26 -0.29
N THR A 97 4.41 0.44 -0.67
CA THR A 97 3.04 0.02 -0.36
C THR A 97 2.52 -0.73 -1.57
N ALA A 98 2.58 -2.07 -1.53
CA ALA A 98 2.16 -2.88 -2.67
C ALA A 98 0.65 -3.02 -2.70
N ASP A 99 0.01 -2.42 -3.68
CA ASP A 99 -1.36 -2.73 -4.05
C ASP A 99 -1.38 -3.86 -5.08
N VAL A 100 -1.83 -5.03 -4.64
CA VAL A 100 -1.83 -6.24 -5.47
C VAL A 100 -2.93 -6.22 -6.53
N GLY A 101 -4.00 -5.47 -6.30
CA GLY A 101 -5.05 -5.22 -7.28
C GLY A 101 -4.54 -4.35 -8.42
N HIS A 102 -3.90 -3.22 -8.10
CA HIS A 102 -3.32 -2.36 -9.13
C HIS A 102 -2.22 -3.05 -9.94
N PHE A 103 -1.35 -3.86 -9.31
CA PHE A 103 -0.39 -4.65 -10.09
C PHE A 103 -1.09 -5.61 -11.07
N ALA A 104 -2.16 -6.28 -10.63
CA ALA A 104 -2.94 -7.16 -11.51
C ALA A 104 -3.63 -6.37 -12.64
N SER A 105 -4.19 -5.19 -12.36
CA SER A 105 -4.75 -4.30 -13.37
C SER A 105 -3.71 -3.84 -14.40
N CYS A 106 -2.47 -3.58 -13.98
CA CYS A 106 -1.33 -3.31 -14.87
C CYS A 106 -0.82 -4.54 -15.64
N GLY A 107 -1.37 -5.73 -15.40
CA GLY A 107 -0.96 -6.97 -16.06
C GLY A 107 0.28 -7.64 -15.44
N HIS A 108 0.70 -7.21 -14.26
CA HIS A 108 1.77 -7.85 -13.51
C HIS A 108 1.22 -8.97 -12.62
N ASP A 109 2.01 -10.04 -12.45
CA ASP A 109 1.68 -11.09 -11.50
C ASP A 109 1.88 -10.58 -10.06
N PRO A 110 0.83 -10.54 -9.21
CA PRO A 110 0.98 -9.93 -7.89
C PRO A 110 1.86 -10.74 -6.92
N VAL A 111 1.94 -12.06 -7.09
CA VAL A 111 2.82 -12.92 -6.28
C VAL A 111 4.28 -12.63 -6.63
N ASP A 112 4.58 -12.51 -7.93
CA ASP A 112 5.89 -12.10 -8.43
C ASP A 112 6.27 -10.70 -7.97
N ALA A 113 5.33 -9.75 -8.01
CA ALA A 113 5.55 -8.38 -7.56
C ALA A 113 5.91 -8.33 -6.06
N VAL A 114 5.13 -9.00 -5.21
CA VAL A 114 5.42 -9.11 -3.77
C VAL A 114 6.77 -9.80 -3.52
N ARG A 115 7.07 -10.87 -4.27
CA ARG A 115 8.36 -11.58 -4.21
C ARG A 115 9.55 -10.69 -4.56
N LYS A 116 9.43 -9.88 -5.62
CA LYS A 116 10.47 -8.94 -6.08
C LYS A 116 10.68 -7.79 -5.10
N LEU A 117 9.60 -7.22 -4.58
CA LEU A 117 9.68 -6.13 -3.60
C LEU A 117 10.36 -6.60 -2.31
N GLY A 118 10.04 -7.80 -1.84
CA GLY A 118 10.80 -8.46 -0.79
C GLY A 118 10.97 -7.59 0.46
N SER A 119 12.22 -7.45 0.90
CA SER A 119 12.61 -6.58 2.03
C SER A 119 12.30 -5.08 1.87
N ARG A 120 11.89 -4.62 0.68
CA ARG A 120 11.45 -3.23 0.44
C ARG A 120 9.96 -3.04 0.72
N LEU A 121 9.20 -4.11 0.93
CA LEU A 121 7.79 -4.05 1.24
C LEU A 121 7.56 -3.51 2.67
N ILE A 122 6.74 -2.48 2.81
CA ILE A 122 6.37 -1.88 4.10
C ILE A 122 4.92 -2.22 4.46
N LEU A 123 4.04 -2.16 3.47
CA LEU A 123 2.60 -2.33 3.63
C LEU A 123 2.02 -2.97 2.37
N VAL A 124 0.94 -3.73 2.51
CA VAL A 124 0.19 -4.30 1.39
C VAL A 124 -1.24 -3.80 1.43
N HIS A 125 -1.74 -3.29 0.31
CA HIS A 125 -3.17 -3.19 0.05
C HIS A 125 -3.61 -4.49 -0.61
N LEU A 126 -4.43 -5.25 0.11
CA LEU A 126 -5.02 -6.50 -0.34
C LEU A 126 -6.35 -6.19 -1.01
N LYS A 127 -6.29 -6.10 -2.34
CA LYS A 127 -7.40 -5.74 -3.23
C LYS A 127 -7.49 -6.75 -4.37
N ASP A 128 -8.71 -7.19 -4.69
CA ASP A 128 -8.96 -8.11 -5.80
C ASP A 128 -9.73 -7.41 -6.92
N ILE A 129 -9.36 -7.70 -8.16
CA ILE A 129 -9.87 -7.01 -9.35
C ILE A 129 -10.38 -8.03 -10.37
N GLU A 130 -11.44 -7.66 -11.09
CA GLU A 130 -12.14 -8.56 -12.01
C GLU A 130 -11.25 -8.99 -13.19
N ALA A 131 -10.54 -8.04 -13.80
CA ALA A 131 -9.74 -8.27 -15.00
C ALA A 131 -8.60 -7.26 -15.17
N ALA A 132 -7.55 -7.69 -15.87
CA ALA A 132 -6.44 -6.82 -16.25
C ALA A 132 -6.93 -5.67 -17.15
N GLY A 133 -6.35 -4.48 -16.99
CA GLY A 133 -6.80 -3.27 -17.67
C GLY A 133 -8.14 -2.72 -17.15
N GLY A 134 -8.64 -3.21 -16.02
CA GLY A 134 -9.89 -2.81 -15.38
C GLY A 134 -9.69 -2.26 -13.96
N GLU A 135 -10.73 -1.58 -13.47
CA GLU A 135 -10.79 -0.97 -12.13
C GLU A 135 -11.85 -1.63 -11.23
N VAL A 136 -12.61 -2.58 -11.78
CA VAL A 136 -13.73 -3.21 -11.09
C VAL A 136 -13.18 -4.08 -9.95
N ASN A 137 -13.39 -3.61 -8.73
CA ASN A 137 -13.08 -4.32 -7.51
C ASN A 137 -14.08 -5.46 -7.28
N VAL A 138 -13.58 -6.62 -6.88
CA VAL A 138 -14.39 -7.77 -6.50
C VAL A 138 -13.97 -8.28 -5.12
N LEU A 139 -14.84 -9.05 -4.48
CA LEU A 139 -14.52 -9.66 -3.19
C LEU A 139 -13.25 -10.51 -3.31
N LEU A 140 -12.45 -10.53 -2.25
CA LEU A 140 -11.19 -11.25 -2.19
C LEU A 140 -11.37 -12.73 -2.56
N GLY A 141 -10.55 -13.20 -3.50
CA GLY A 141 -10.57 -14.56 -4.01
C GLY A 141 -11.54 -14.78 -5.17
N ARG A 142 -12.22 -13.74 -5.67
CA ARG A 142 -13.10 -13.80 -6.85
C ARG A 142 -12.48 -13.19 -8.11
N GLY A 143 -11.37 -12.46 -7.97
CA GLY A 143 -10.70 -11.80 -9.07
C GLY A 143 -9.40 -12.47 -9.47
N ILE A 144 -8.58 -11.71 -10.20
CA ILE A 144 -7.33 -12.20 -10.78
C ILE A 144 -6.09 -11.88 -9.94
N SER A 145 -6.23 -11.23 -8.78
CA SER A 145 -5.08 -10.78 -7.97
C SER A 145 -4.39 -11.89 -7.17
N LYS A 146 -4.86 -13.13 -7.26
CA LYS A 146 -4.25 -14.33 -6.63
C LYS A 146 -4.08 -14.20 -5.11
N ILE A 147 -5.08 -13.64 -4.43
CA ILE A 147 -5.04 -13.27 -3.00
C ILE A 147 -4.44 -14.36 -2.09
N SER A 148 -4.88 -15.63 -2.20
CA SER A 148 -4.33 -16.71 -1.36
C SER A 148 -2.84 -16.97 -1.60
N ALA A 149 -2.39 -16.88 -2.85
CA ALA A 149 -0.98 -17.08 -3.19
C ALA A 149 -0.12 -15.87 -2.77
N VAL A 150 -0.66 -14.65 -2.87
CA VAL A 150 -0.04 -13.44 -2.31
C VAL A 150 0.16 -13.60 -0.81
N MET A 151 -0.87 -14.01 -0.06
CA MET A 151 -0.77 -14.22 1.38
C MET A 151 0.30 -15.27 1.72
N HIS A 152 0.31 -16.41 1.03
CA HIS A 152 1.37 -17.42 1.22
C HIS A 152 2.77 -16.89 0.95
N GLU A 153 2.96 -16.05 -0.07
CA GLU A 153 4.26 -15.43 -0.34
C GLU A 153 4.67 -14.45 0.76
N LEU A 154 3.73 -13.68 1.32
CA LEU A 154 3.98 -12.82 2.48
C LEU A 154 4.42 -13.65 3.71
N HIS A 155 3.77 -14.78 3.99
CA HIS A 155 4.21 -15.69 5.06
C HIS A 155 5.61 -16.24 4.79
N ARG A 156 5.89 -16.67 3.55
CA ARG A 156 7.21 -17.19 3.16
C ARG A 156 8.32 -16.17 3.38
N GLN A 157 8.02 -14.88 3.20
CA GLN A 157 8.95 -13.78 3.46
C GLN A 157 9.04 -13.36 4.93
N ASN A 158 8.22 -13.94 5.83
CA ASN A 158 8.03 -13.46 7.21
C ASN A 158 7.65 -11.98 7.25
N PHE A 159 6.78 -11.54 6.33
CA PHE A 159 6.32 -10.16 6.30
C PHE A 159 5.54 -9.83 7.57
N ALA A 160 5.97 -8.78 8.28
CA ALA A 160 5.40 -8.35 9.55
C ALA A 160 4.72 -6.97 9.47
N GLY A 161 4.62 -6.39 8.27
CA GLY A 161 3.93 -5.14 8.04
C GLY A 161 2.40 -5.30 8.03
N LEU A 162 1.68 -4.19 7.84
CA LEU A 162 0.23 -4.23 7.74
C LEU A 162 -0.19 -4.81 6.37
N VAL A 163 -1.12 -5.75 6.40
CA VAL A 163 -1.93 -6.13 5.24
C VAL A 163 -3.30 -5.46 5.42
N ALA A 164 -3.53 -4.38 4.69
CA ALA A 164 -4.76 -3.61 4.72
C ALA A 164 -5.71 -4.13 3.63
N VAL A 165 -6.92 -4.55 4.01
CA VAL A 165 -7.97 -4.88 3.03
C VAL A 165 -8.50 -3.58 2.45
N GLU A 166 -8.48 -3.46 1.13
CA GLU A 166 -9.01 -2.32 0.39
C GLU A 166 -10.07 -2.81 -0.59
N TYR A 167 -11.24 -2.16 -0.55
CA TYR A 167 -12.37 -2.47 -1.41
C TYR A 167 -13.03 -1.17 -1.86
N GLU A 168 -12.89 -0.86 -3.15
CA GLU A 168 -13.32 0.41 -3.74
C GLU A 168 -14.60 0.20 -4.55
N LYS A 169 -15.73 0.57 -3.96
CA LYS A 169 -17.05 0.49 -4.60
C LYS A 169 -17.96 1.58 -4.04
N GLU A 170 -18.74 2.22 -4.91
CA GLU A 170 -19.72 3.19 -4.47
C GLU A 170 -20.89 2.52 -3.72
N GLY A 171 -21.40 3.18 -2.68
CA GLY A 171 -22.55 2.72 -1.90
C GLY A 171 -22.18 2.02 -0.59
N ASP A 172 -23.14 1.30 -0.03
CA ASP A 172 -22.93 0.52 1.20
C ASP A 172 -22.16 -0.76 0.89
N VAL A 173 -21.00 -0.90 1.51
CA VAL A 173 -20.07 -2.02 1.36
C VAL A 173 -19.86 -2.81 2.65
N ASN A 174 -20.71 -2.62 3.67
CA ASN A 174 -20.49 -3.24 4.99
C ASN A 174 -20.47 -4.79 4.92
N ASP A 175 -21.39 -5.39 4.17
CA ASP A 175 -21.44 -6.85 3.99
C ASP A 175 -20.32 -7.39 3.10
N ASP A 176 -19.89 -6.59 2.12
CA ASP A 176 -18.74 -6.90 1.26
C ASP A 176 -17.46 -6.93 2.09
N MET A 177 -17.20 -5.86 2.86
CA MET A 177 -16.06 -5.77 3.77
C MET A 177 -16.05 -6.87 4.84
N ARG A 178 -17.21 -7.25 5.37
CA ARG A 178 -17.30 -8.37 6.32
C ARG A 178 -16.82 -9.67 5.68
N GLN A 179 -17.23 -9.96 4.44
CA GLN A 179 -16.81 -11.14 3.70
C GLN A 179 -15.31 -11.12 3.38
N ASP A 180 -14.76 -9.98 2.97
CA ASP A 180 -13.33 -9.84 2.70
C ASP A 180 -12.50 -10.03 3.96
N MET A 181 -12.93 -9.48 5.09
CA MET A 181 -12.27 -9.69 6.37
C MET A 181 -12.34 -11.16 6.83
N GLU A 182 -13.48 -11.85 6.65
CA GLU A 182 -13.60 -13.29 6.91
C GLU A 182 -12.68 -14.12 6.00
N PHE A 183 -12.55 -13.74 4.73
CA PHE A 183 -11.64 -14.39 3.79
C PHE A 183 -10.17 -14.17 4.20
N ALA A 184 -9.73 -12.92 4.37
CA ALA A 184 -8.36 -12.58 4.72
C ALA A 184 -7.91 -13.22 6.05
N ARG A 185 -8.78 -13.26 7.06
CA ARG A 185 -8.49 -13.88 8.37
C ARG A 185 -8.28 -15.38 8.31
N ARG A 186 -8.88 -16.09 7.36
CA ARG A 186 -8.64 -17.54 7.18
C ARG A 186 -7.25 -17.84 6.62
N LEU A 187 -6.63 -16.85 5.97
CA LEU A 187 -5.30 -16.96 5.39
C LEU A 187 -4.21 -16.44 6.32
N ALA A 188 -4.54 -15.55 7.27
CA ALA A 188 -3.58 -14.85 8.13
C ALA A 188 -2.81 -15.77 9.10
#